data_AF-A0A1Q9LBT6-F1
#
_entry.id   AF-A0A1Q9LBT6-F1
#
_cell.length_a   1.000
_cell.length_b   1.000
_cell.length_c   1.000
_cell.angle_alpha   90.00
_cell.angle_beta   90.00
_cell.angle_gamma   90.00
#
_symmetry.space_group_name_H-M   'P 1'
#
loop_
_entity.id
_entity.type
_entity.pdbx_description
1 polymer ?
#
loop_
_entity_poly.entity_id
_entity_poly.type
_entity_poly.pdbx_seq_one_letter_code
_entity_poly.pdbx_strand_id
1 'polypeptide(L)'
;MSEAILANYTRDGDDWSVEVSHGDDTLSATAPGLIAARDRADQLAEQISPAARRRTVVHTLDGDALGFTEAYLTARLAKAPESDEQPGVDTPADTADPGDSADPNKDDDPNKDTDTAADGDDAAQDGAATA
;
A
#
# COMPACT_ATOMS: atom_id res chain seq x y z
N MET A 1 30.32 1.70 -4.36
CA MET A 1 29.30 2.56 -3.73
C MET A 1 28.00 2.30 -4.47
N SER A 2 26.87 2.23 -3.78
CA SER A 2 25.57 2.06 -4.43
C SER A 2 25.18 3.39 -5.09
N GLU A 3 24.91 3.37 -6.39
CA GLU A 3 24.43 4.56 -7.08
C GLU A 3 22.96 4.81 -6.70
N ALA A 4 22.62 6.07 -6.42
CA ALA A 4 21.27 6.44 -6.03
C ALA A 4 20.37 6.54 -7.26
N ILE A 5 19.09 6.22 -7.07
CA ILE A 5 18.06 6.42 -8.08
C ILE A 5 17.57 7.86 -7.92
N LEU A 6 17.53 8.62 -9.02
CA LEU A 6 17.05 9.99 -9.01
C LEU A 6 15.65 10.04 -9.63
N ALA A 7 14.68 10.57 -8.91
CA ALA A 7 13.31 10.79 -9.38
C ALA A 7 13.06 12.29 -9.51
N ASN A 8 13.09 12.79 -10.74
CA ASN A 8 12.81 14.19 -11.04
C ASN A 8 11.35 14.40 -11.44
N TYR A 9 10.71 15.38 -10.83
CA TYR A 9 9.33 15.77 -11.07
C TYR A 9 9.27 17.10 -11.79
N THR A 10 8.41 17.19 -12.80
CA THR A 10 8.11 18.44 -13.50
C THR A 10 6.59 18.58 -13.59
N ARG A 11 6.10 19.77 -13.26
CA ARG A 11 4.66 20.08 -13.32
C ARG A 11 4.26 20.35 -14.78
N ASP A 12 3.27 19.63 -15.27
CA ASP A 12 2.70 19.79 -16.61
C ASP A 12 1.21 20.16 -16.49
N GLY A 13 0.95 21.44 -16.23
CA GLY A 13 -0.41 21.93 -15.98
C GLY A 13 -1.00 21.37 -14.67
N ASP A 14 -2.04 20.55 -14.79
CA ASP A 14 -2.68 19.84 -13.67
C ASP A 14 -2.03 18.46 -13.40
N ASP A 15 -1.33 17.94 -14.40
CA ASP A 15 -0.61 16.68 -14.34
C ASP A 15 0.84 16.87 -13.91
N TRP A 16 1.45 15.74 -13.54
CA TRP A 16 2.82 15.66 -13.08
C TRP A 16 3.58 14.64 -13.90
N SER A 17 4.66 15.09 -14.52
CA SER A 17 5.63 14.21 -15.16
C SER A 17 6.68 13.81 -14.14
N VAL A 18 7.00 12.52 -14.09
CA VAL A 18 8.09 11.98 -13.26
C VAL A 18 9.05 11.21 -14.15
N GLU A 19 10.34 11.50 -13.99
CA GLU A 19 11.45 10.84 -14.65
C GLU A 19 12.34 10.19 -13.58
N VAL A 20 12.51 8.89 -13.65
CA VAL A 20 13.36 8.09 -12.75
C VAL A 20 14.58 7.62 -13.51
N SER A 21 15.76 7.99 -13.03
CA SER A 21 17.05 7.63 -13.62
C SER A 21 17.93 6.86 -12.64
N HIS A 22 18.66 5.88 -13.16
CA HIS A 22 19.67 5.08 -12.44
C HIS A 22 20.78 4.70 -13.41
N GLY A 23 21.98 5.29 -13.26
CA GLY A 23 23.06 5.11 -14.24
C GLY A 23 22.67 5.59 -15.63
N ASP A 24 22.73 4.68 -16.60
CA ASP A 24 22.38 4.91 -18.00
C ASP A 24 20.89 4.65 -18.30
N ASP A 25 20.15 4.09 -17.34
CA ASP A 25 18.72 3.78 -17.50
C ASP A 25 17.86 4.97 -17.05
N THR A 26 16.84 5.29 -17.83
CA THR A 26 15.84 6.32 -17.51
C THR A 26 14.45 5.83 -17.90
N LEU A 27 13.50 5.96 -16.98
CA LEU A 27 12.09 5.68 -17.20
C LEU A 27 11.26 6.90 -16.84
N SER A 28 10.18 7.16 -17.57
CA SER A 28 9.29 8.29 -17.32
C SER A 28 7.82 7.88 -17.31
N ALA A 29 7.03 8.61 -16.51
CA ALA A 29 5.58 8.43 -16.42
C ALA A 29 4.89 9.75 -16.11
N THR A 30 3.59 9.81 -16.37
CA THR A 30 2.73 10.95 -16.03
C THR A 30 1.64 10.50 -15.08
N ALA A 31 1.26 11.37 -14.14
CA ALA A 31 0.20 11.10 -13.18
C ALA A 31 -0.60 12.37 -12.82
N PRO A 32 -1.90 12.22 -12.48
CA PRO A 32 -2.72 13.33 -12.03
C PRO A 32 -2.38 13.66 -10.58
N GLY A 33 -1.68 14.78 -10.38
CA GLY A 33 -1.25 15.24 -9.06
C GLY A 33 0.07 14.63 -8.53
N LEU A 34 0.69 15.37 -7.61
CA LEU A 34 2.01 15.03 -7.06
C LEU A 34 2.03 13.74 -6.22
N ILE A 35 0.93 13.43 -5.53
CA ILE A 35 0.82 12.22 -4.70
C ILE A 35 0.81 10.97 -5.59
N ALA A 36 0.04 10.99 -6.68
CA ALA A 36 0.02 9.91 -7.66
C ALA A 36 1.35 9.78 -8.40
N ALA A 37 1.99 10.91 -8.75
CA ALA A 37 3.32 10.90 -9.35
C ALA A 37 4.37 10.26 -8.44
N ARG A 38 4.27 10.48 -7.12
CA ARG A 38 5.17 9.85 -6.14
C ARG A 38 5.02 8.32 -6.15
N ASP A 39 3.79 7.82 -6.15
CA ASP A 39 3.53 6.38 -6.26
C ASP A 39 4.07 5.79 -7.58
N ARG A 40 3.88 6.49 -8.71
CA ARG A 40 4.48 6.09 -9.99
C ARG A 40 6.01 6.07 -9.94
N ALA A 41 6.64 7.02 -9.26
CA ALA A 41 8.09 7.03 -9.09
C ALA A 41 8.60 5.79 -8.35
N ASP A 42 7.90 5.38 -7.28
CA ASP A 42 8.21 4.17 -6.53
C ASP A 42 8.11 2.93 -7.45
N GLN A 43 7.04 2.83 -8.25
CA GLN A 43 6.88 1.75 -9.25
C GLN A 43 7.97 1.74 -10.32
N LEU A 44 8.40 2.91 -10.81
CA LEU A 44 9.48 3.03 -11.79
C LEU A 44 10.83 2.65 -11.17
N ALA A 45 11.08 3.03 -9.92
CA ALA A 45 12.29 2.67 -9.19
C ALA A 45 12.39 1.15 -8.92
N GLU A 46 11.26 0.46 -8.80
CA GLU A 46 11.22 -1.01 -8.74
C GLU A 46 11.56 -1.65 -10.09
N GLN A 47 11.04 -1.10 -11.19
CA GLN A 47 11.27 -1.59 -12.55
C GLN A 47 12.71 -1.40 -13.02
N ILE A 48 13.31 -0.25 -12.72
CA ILE A 48 14.66 0.09 -13.17
C ILE A 48 15.74 -0.74 -12.48
N SER A 49 15.52 -1.15 -11.22
CA SER A 49 16.53 -1.85 -10.44
C SER A 49 15.99 -2.96 -9.55
N PRO A 50 15.31 -4.00 -10.07
CA PRO A 50 14.60 -5.01 -9.27
C PRO A 50 15.49 -5.80 -8.30
N ALA A 51 16.82 -5.81 -8.50
CA ALA A 51 17.78 -6.55 -7.69
C ALA A 51 18.31 -5.82 -6.44
N ALA A 52 18.13 -4.49 -6.32
CA ALA A 52 18.71 -3.72 -5.21
C ALA A 52 17.87 -3.83 -3.91
N ARG A 53 18.35 -4.61 -2.93
CA ARG A 53 17.70 -4.79 -1.61
C ARG A 53 17.58 -3.50 -0.78
N ARG A 54 18.35 -2.45 -1.10
CA ARG A 54 18.30 -1.12 -0.47
C ARG A 54 18.55 -0.06 -1.54
N ARG A 55 17.47 0.41 -2.17
CA ARG A 55 17.50 1.52 -3.12
C ARG A 55 17.38 2.82 -2.33
N THR A 56 18.28 3.76 -2.61
CA THR A 56 18.09 5.14 -2.18
C THR A 56 17.47 5.88 -3.34
N VAL A 57 16.21 6.31 -3.18
CA VAL A 57 15.52 7.15 -4.17
C VAL A 57 15.60 8.59 -3.67
N VAL A 58 16.11 9.49 -4.52
CA VAL A 58 16.18 10.92 -4.26
C VAL A 58 15.12 11.60 -5.09
N HIS A 59 14.17 12.26 -4.44
CA HIS A 59 13.07 12.97 -5.10
C HIS A 59 13.44 14.45 -5.28
N THR A 60 13.35 14.95 -6.51
CA THR A 60 13.68 16.34 -6.87
C THR A 60 12.61 16.96 -7.74
N LEU A 61 12.27 18.22 -7.53
CA LEU A 61 11.36 18.99 -8.37
C LEU A 61 12.21 19.92 -9.24
N ASP A 62 12.23 19.70 -10.56
CA ASP A 62 13.09 20.46 -11.48
C ASP A 62 14.56 20.55 -10.98
N GLY A 63 15.08 19.44 -10.44
CA GLY A 63 16.41 19.33 -9.85
C GLY A 63 16.54 19.77 -8.38
N ASP A 64 15.48 20.29 -7.77
CA ASP A 64 15.50 20.78 -6.38
C ASP A 64 14.76 19.85 -5.40
N ALA A 65 15.51 19.26 -4.45
CA ALA A 65 14.95 18.34 -3.47
C ALA A 65 14.08 19.02 -2.40
N LEU A 66 14.38 20.29 -2.07
CA LEU A 66 13.61 21.05 -1.09
C LEU A 66 12.25 21.44 -1.67
N GLY A 67 12.23 21.91 -2.91
CA GLY A 67 11.04 22.26 -3.67
C GLY A 67 10.10 21.07 -3.83
N PHE A 68 10.65 19.86 -4.07
CA PHE A 68 9.84 18.64 -4.01
C PHE A 68 9.21 18.45 -2.63
N THR A 69 9.99 18.58 -1.56
CA THR A 69 9.51 18.37 -0.19
C THR A 69 8.41 19.37 0.17
N GLU A 70 8.58 20.65 -0.16
CA GLU A 70 7.57 21.69 0.05
C GLU A 70 6.29 21.41 -0.74
N ALA A 71 6.42 21.07 -2.03
CA ALA A 71 5.29 20.74 -2.88
C ALA A 71 4.56 19.49 -2.37
N TYR A 72 5.29 18.47 -1.94
CA TYR A 72 4.75 17.22 -1.43
C TYR A 72 3.97 17.43 -0.13
N LEU A 73 4.54 18.18 0.81
CA LEU A 73 3.86 18.53 2.06
C LEU A 73 2.62 19.38 1.78
N THR A 74 2.72 20.35 0.87
CA THR A 74 1.58 21.18 0.44
C THR A 74 0.47 20.32 -0.16
N ALA A 75 0.79 19.42 -1.08
CA ALA A 75 -0.17 18.52 -1.71
C ALA A 75 -0.84 17.56 -0.71
N ARG A 76 -0.13 17.21 0.38
CA ARG A 76 -0.67 16.32 1.42
C ARG A 76 -1.51 17.06 2.47
N LEU A 77 -1.20 18.33 2.72
CA LEU A 77 -1.91 19.19 3.69
C LEU A 77 -3.10 19.93 3.07
N ALA A 78 -3.00 20.28 1.79
CA ALA A 78 -4.14 20.68 0.99
C ALA A 78 -5.01 19.44 0.84
N LYS A 79 -5.99 19.29 1.75
CA LYS A 79 -7.12 18.37 1.60
C LYS A 79 -7.52 18.42 0.12
N ALA A 80 -7.36 17.29 -0.59
CA ALA A 80 -7.62 17.22 -2.01
C ALA A 80 -8.95 17.93 -2.30
N PRO A 81 -9.03 18.88 -3.27
CA PRO A 81 -10.33 19.14 -3.85
C PRO A 81 -10.82 17.77 -4.33
N GLU A 82 -12.01 17.39 -3.88
CA GLU A 82 -12.66 16.16 -4.29
C GLU A 82 -12.55 16.12 -5.81
N SER A 83 -11.79 15.16 -6.36
CA SER A 83 -11.91 14.84 -7.77
C SER A 83 -13.38 14.53 -7.95
N ASP A 84 -14.08 15.41 -8.69
CA ASP A 84 -15.48 15.28 -9.05
C ASP A 84 -15.80 13.81 -9.32
N GLU A 85 -16.52 13.24 -8.37
CA GLU A 85 -17.25 12.01 -8.52
C GLU A 85 -18.24 12.29 -9.66
N GLN A 86 -17.89 11.88 -10.88
CA GLN A 86 -18.85 11.90 -11.99
C GLN A 86 -20.08 11.07 -11.54
N PRO A 87 -21.29 11.65 -11.52
CA PRO A 87 -22.49 10.90 -11.15
C PRO A 87 -22.87 10.00 -12.32
N GLY A 88 -22.30 8.79 -12.35
CA GLY A 88 -22.70 7.69 -13.22
C GLY A 88 -23.62 6.74 -12.46
N VAL A 89 -24.86 7.16 -12.25
CA VAL A 89 -25.99 6.30 -11.87
C VAL A 89 -26.28 5.31 -12.99
N ASP A 90 -26.11 4.01 -12.72
CA ASP A 90 -26.93 2.96 -13.34
C ASP A 90 -27.23 1.86 -12.30
N THR A 91 -28.51 1.83 -11.94
CA THR A 91 -29.22 1.00 -10.94
C THR A 91 -29.22 -0.51 -11.29
N PRO A 92 -29.57 -1.45 -10.38
CA PRO A 92 -30.98 -1.63 -10.01
C PRO A 92 -31.24 -1.82 -8.52
N ALA A 93 -32.37 -1.25 -8.12
CA ALA A 93 -33.06 -1.50 -6.88
C ALA A 93 -33.50 -2.97 -6.80
N ASP A 94 -33.40 -3.56 -5.62
CA ASP A 94 -34.42 -4.50 -5.15
C ASP A 94 -34.69 -4.21 -3.67
N THR A 95 -35.88 -3.67 -3.44
CA THR A 95 -36.51 -3.52 -2.13
C THR A 95 -37.62 -4.57 -2.09
N ALA A 96 -37.52 -5.53 -1.18
CA ALA A 96 -38.56 -5.89 -0.21
C ALA A 96 -38.40 -7.35 0.25
N ASP A 97 -38.25 -7.55 1.56
CA ASP A 97 -39.22 -8.36 2.31
C ASP A 97 -39.19 -8.01 3.81
N PRO A 98 -40.32 -7.57 4.42
CA PRO A 98 -40.47 -7.39 5.86
C PRO A 98 -41.36 -8.47 6.49
N GLY A 99 -41.04 -8.87 7.73
CA GLY A 99 -41.95 -9.64 8.62
C GLY A 99 -41.16 -10.52 9.59
N ASP A 100 -40.78 -10.06 10.78
CA ASP A 100 -41.57 -9.81 12.00
C ASP A 100 -41.84 -11.05 12.89
N SER A 101 -41.61 -10.82 14.20
CA SER A 101 -42.01 -11.56 15.41
C SER A 101 -41.32 -12.90 15.73
N ALA A 102 -40.45 -12.96 16.74
CA ALA A 102 -40.70 -13.00 18.21
C ALA A 102 -40.36 -14.44 18.71
N ASP A 103 -39.79 -14.75 19.87
CA ASP A 103 -39.73 -14.12 21.19
C ASP A 103 -38.57 -14.82 21.99
N PRO A 104 -38.13 -14.29 23.16
CA PRO A 104 -36.89 -14.61 23.85
C PRO A 104 -37.06 -15.64 24.99
N ASN A 105 -35.97 -16.33 25.33
CA ASN A 105 -35.75 -16.94 26.65
C ASN A 105 -34.23 -16.98 26.87
N LYS A 106 -33.69 -16.14 27.76
CA LYS A 106 -33.53 -16.36 29.21
C LYS A 106 -32.60 -17.51 29.58
N ASP A 107 -31.50 -17.07 30.21
CA ASP A 107 -30.87 -17.61 31.41
C ASP A 107 -29.99 -18.87 31.34
N ASP A 108 -28.87 -18.76 32.08
CA ASP A 108 -28.05 -19.82 32.70
C ASP A 108 -27.23 -20.72 31.76
N ASP A 109 -25.96 -21.05 31.96
CA ASP A 109 -24.99 -20.97 33.06
C ASP A 109 -23.59 -21.25 32.44
N PRO A 110 -22.47 -20.82 33.05
CA PRO A 110 -21.13 -21.13 32.56
C PRO A 110 -20.66 -22.53 33.00
N ASN A 111 -19.68 -23.08 32.27
CA ASN A 111 -18.78 -24.19 32.69
C ASN A 111 -19.31 -25.63 32.57
N LYS A 112 -18.63 -26.49 31.77
CA LYS A 112 -17.88 -27.67 32.26
C LYS A 112 -17.53 -28.69 31.17
N ASP A 113 -16.23 -28.97 31.13
CA ASP A 113 -15.59 -30.29 31.17
C ASP A 113 -15.56 -31.26 29.97
N THR A 114 -14.42 -31.96 29.99
CA THR A 114 -14.06 -33.28 29.42
C THR A 114 -13.39 -33.20 28.04
N ASP A 115 -12.05 -33.20 27.95
CA ASP A 115 -11.08 -34.28 28.26
C ASP A 115 -11.49 -35.64 27.67
N THR A 116 -10.75 -36.11 26.66
CA THR A 116 -10.22 -37.49 26.58
C THR A 116 -9.28 -37.65 25.39
N ALA A 117 -8.10 -38.16 25.71
CA ALA A 117 -6.99 -38.53 24.85
C ALA A 117 -7.24 -39.73 23.91
N ALA A 118 -6.46 -39.79 22.82
CA ALA A 118 -5.87 -41.00 22.25
C ALA A 118 -4.62 -40.53 21.48
N ASP A 119 -3.40 -40.62 22.03
CA ASP A 119 -2.59 -41.82 22.33
C ASP A 119 -1.89 -42.39 21.08
N GLY A 120 -0.59 -42.63 21.21
CA GLY A 120 0.36 -43.13 20.20
C GLY A 120 1.40 -42.07 19.80
N ASP A 121 2.49 -41.79 20.55
CA ASP A 121 3.58 -42.71 20.94
C ASP A 121 4.19 -43.33 19.66
N ASP A 122 5.46 -43.13 19.28
CA ASP A 122 6.67 -43.33 20.08
C ASP A 122 7.92 -42.77 19.32
N ALA A 123 8.93 -42.48 20.14
CA ALA A 123 10.38 -42.26 19.99
C ALA A 123 11.07 -42.48 18.61
N ALA A 124 12.19 -41.82 18.29
CA ALA A 124 13.33 -41.61 19.18
C ALA A 124 14.20 -40.40 18.84
N GLN A 125 14.64 -39.76 19.92
CA GLN A 125 15.79 -38.88 20.04
C GLN A 125 17.10 -39.65 19.87
N ASP A 126 18.14 -38.97 19.40
CA ASP A 126 19.44 -38.83 20.10
C ASP A 126 20.17 -37.66 19.40
N GLY A 127 20.59 -36.58 20.07
CA GLY A 127 21.75 -36.56 20.97
C GLY A 127 23.03 -36.57 20.11
N ALA A 128 23.98 -35.64 20.17
CA ALA A 128 24.39 -34.74 21.23
C ALA A 128 25.32 -33.63 20.69
N ALA A 129 25.51 -32.64 21.56
CA ALA A 129 26.53 -31.60 21.54
C ALA A 129 27.95 -32.09 21.25
N THR A 130 28.75 -31.20 20.65
CA THR A 130 30.19 -30.91 20.91
C THR A 130 30.61 -29.89 19.85
N ALA A 131 31.46 -28.89 20.05
CA ALA A 131 32.16 -28.29 21.18
C ALA A 131 32.71 -26.95 20.65
#